data_AF-A0A9P5PKZ0-F1
#
_entry.id   AF-A0A9P5PKZ0-F1
#
_cell.length_a   1.000
_cell.length_b   1.000
_cell.length_c   1.000
_cell.angle_alpha   90.00
_cell.angle_beta   90.00
_cell.angle_gamma   90.00
#
_symmetry.space_group_name_H-M   'P 1'
#
loop_
_entity.id
_entity.type
_entity.pdbx_description
1 polymer ?
#
loop_
_entity_poly.entity_id
_entity_poly.type
_entity_poly.pdbx_seq_one_letter_code
_entity_poly.pdbx_strand_id
1 'polypeptide(L)'
;MSFTSESSQSDPLLVVYQKDYTETLTKIRSNDIPCSSNEKAELRAHIVRARKDLDSCVEDTVRVHILKTLELQESLLAPIRNLPSEILHEIFQLVVRAGPSTDFMPGIRYAPRPDKPSKNGKLCGTAFLFTWICVWWRDEALSQPAFWSCIDIQFPCQDLRPEHCHSESFEVLEFLKECILRSGSYAPVNVRIELDYVDHQAISPDHLDVLETLLERADRWRTLTFDYGWSLNFPHQVIDLFDAKHARAPSAPLFPFLKDLKLLRKGYNRVPNLELGPMFRYFPPLRSLDIPSLFESDEANFELLWKLKVRVYSGHSLAGLLRRCPSLKCLKVGCFANQHQSSPTTSSTDTQVISHPRLWRLEVGSIGDNFRCGAWNFVCLPRLKRLHVSVDTDEGGSEAPVELRAPLIELKEMIQRSKCTLE
;
A
#
# COMPACT_ATOMS: atom_id res chain seq x y z
N MET A 1 -6.69 24.51 57.84
CA MET A 1 -5.95 23.24 57.71
C MET A 1 -4.82 23.48 56.73
N SER A 2 -3.61 23.63 57.23
CA SER A 2 -2.41 23.87 56.41
C SER A 2 -1.86 22.51 56.00
N PHE A 3 -1.85 22.21 54.70
CA PHE A 3 -1.11 21.07 54.18
C PHE A 3 0.38 21.42 54.22
N THR A 4 1.08 20.91 55.21
CA THR A 4 2.54 20.87 55.23
C THR A 4 2.97 19.96 54.08
N SER A 5 3.47 20.56 53.01
CA SER A 5 4.22 19.90 51.95
C SER A 5 5.44 19.24 52.58
N GLU A 6 5.33 17.98 52.96
CA GLU A 6 6.49 17.14 53.30
C GLU A 6 7.38 17.08 52.06
N SER A 7 8.50 17.80 52.15
CA SER A 7 9.63 17.73 51.23
C SER A 7 10.14 16.29 51.24
N SER A 8 9.62 15.46 50.33
CA SER A 8 10.18 14.15 50.01
C SER A 8 11.66 14.31 49.71
N GLN A 9 12.51 13.89 50.65
CA GLN A 9 13.95 13.80 50.43
C GLN A 9 14.16 12.78 49.33
N SER A 10 14.53 13.24 48.14
CA SER A 10 14.85 12.36 47.01
C SER A 10 16.05 11.49 47.37
N ASP A 11 15.94 10.19 47.13
CA ASP A 11 17.05 9.24 47.32
C ASP A 11 18.28 9.74 46.54
N PRO A 12 19.44 9.97 47.20
CA PRO A 12 20.67 10.38 46.55
C PRO A 12 21.06 9.49 45.36
N LEU A 13 20.78 8.18 45.44
CA LEU A 13 21.09 7.23 44.38
C LEU A 13 20.22 7.48 43.14
N LEU A 14 18.94 7.80 43.32
CA LEU A 14 18.03 8.15 42.24
C LEU A 14 18.54 9.38 41.46
N VAL A 15 19.00 10.41 42.18
CA VAL A 15 19.53 11.65 41.58
C VAL A 15 20.77 11.36 40.73
N VAL A 16 21.68 10.51 41.22
CA VAL A 16 22.88 10.10 40.47
C VAL A 16 22.49 9.38 39.18
N TYR A 17 21.62 8.37 39.24
CA TYR A 17 21.24 7.61 38.04
C TYR A 17 20.37 8.40 37.06
N GLN A 18 19.59 9.37 37.52
CA GLN A 18 18.86 10.28 36.64
C GLN A 18 19.81 11.20 35.86
N LYS A 19 20.87 11.67 36.51
CA LYS A 19 21.94 12.44 35.85
C LYS A 19 22.68 11.58 34.82
N ASP A 20 23.17 10.40 35.24
CA ASP A 20 23.88 9.46 34.36
C ASP A 20 23.02 9.02 33.17
N TYR A 21 21.73 8.78 33.38
CA TYR A 21 20.76 8.50 32.33
C TYR A 21 20.72 9.62 31.29
N THR A 22 20.59 10.87 31.75
CA THR A 22 20.44 12.04 30.88
C THR A 22 21.71 12.29 30.07
N GLU A 23 22.89 12.17 30.70
CA GLU A 23 24.19 12.30 30.02
C GLU A 23 24.40 11.19 28.99
N THR A 24 24.14 9.94 29.36
CA THR A 24 24.28 8.79 28.45
C THR A 24 23.30 8.86 27.28
N LEU A 25 22.05 9.25 27.54
CA LEU A 25 21.04 9.46 26.50
C LEU A 25 21.45 10.56 25.53
N THR A 26 22.07 11.63 26.02
CA THR A 26 22.59 12.72 25.17
C THR A 26 23.68 12.20 24.24
N LYS A 27 24.65 11.44 24.77
CA LYS A 27 25.72 10.81 23.97
C LYS A 27 25.18 9.86 22.91
N ILE A 28 24.16 9.06 23.26
CA ILE A 28 23.49 8.17 22.31
C ILE A 28 22.84 8.97 21.18
N ARG A 29 22.11 10.03 21.53
CA ARG A 29 21.40 10.85 20.55
C ARG A 29 22.35 11.59 19.63
N SER A 30 23.50 12.07 20.11
CA SER A 30 24.52 12.70 19.28
C SER A 30 25.40 11.70 18.53
N ASN A 31 25.23 10.40 18.76
CA ASN A 31 26.14 9.36 18.25
C ASN A 31 27.61 9.62 18.66
N ASP A 32 27.82 10.08 19.89
CA ASP A 32 29.15 10.30 20.48
C ASP A 32 29.73 8.95 20.93
N ILE A 33 30.41 8.28 20.00
CA ILE A 33 30.92 6.93 20.20
C ILE A 33 32.28 7.03 20.91
N PRO A 34 32.49 6.26 21.99
CA PRO A 34 33.82 6.14 22.60
C PRO A 34 34.84 5.67 21.57
N CYS A 35 35.77 6.55 21.19
CA CYS A 35 36.75 6.27 20.14
C CYS A 35 38.05 5.74 20.73
N SER A 36 38.46 6.24 21.89
CA SER A 36 39.70 5.86 22.55
C SER A 36 39.56 4.60 23.42
N SER A 37 40.68 3.93 23.67
CA SER A 37 40.73 2.79 24.61
C SER A 37 40.36 3.21 26.04
N ASN A 38 40.71 4.44 26.44
CA ASN A 38 40.44 4.97 27.77
C ASN A 38 38.94 5.21 27.98
N GLU A 39 38.27 5.91 27.05
CA GLU A 39 36.82 6.15 27.13
C GLU A 39 36.03 4.83 27.16
N LYS A 40 36.46 3.83 26.36
CA LYS A 40 35.86 2.49 26.37
C LYS A 40 36.06 1.78 27.71
N ALA A 41 37.24 1.91 28.32
CA ALA A 41 37.54 1.32 29.62
C ALA A 41 36.72 1.98 30.74
N GLU A 42 36.60 3.30 30.71
CA GLU A 42 35.75 4.08 31.62
C GLU A 42 34.28 3.66 31.51
N LEU A 43 33.73 3.63 30.29
CA LEU A 43 32.34 3.22 30.08
C LEU A 43 32.08 1.78 30.57
N ARG A 44 33.02 0.86 30.35
CA ARG A 44 32.93 -0.51 30.90
C ARG A 44 32.95 -0.52 32.43
N ALA A 45 33.77 0.32 33.05
CA ALA A 45 33.79 0.46 34.50
C ALA A 45 32.46 0.99 35.05
N HIS A 46 31.82 1.93 34.35
CA HIS A 46 30.47 2.41 34.66
C HIS A 46 29.42 1.30 34.55
N ILE A 47 29.44 0.49 33.48
CA ILE A 47 28.55 -0.67 33.30
C ILE A 47 28.69 -1.67 34.46
N VAL A 48 29.93 -2.01 34.85
CA VAL A 48 30.19 -2.94 35.95
C VAL A 48 29.66 -2.38 37.28
N ARG A 49 29.83 -1.07 37.52
CA ARG A 49 29.28 -0.40 38.70
C ARG A 49 27.75 -0.45 38.71
N ALA A 50 27.11 -0.09 37.59
CA ALA A 50 25.66 -0.07 37.47
C ALA A 50 25.04 -1.46 37.70
N ARG A 51 25.66 -2.53 37.19
CA ARG A 51 25.23 -3.91 37.47
C ARG A 51 25.34 -4.26 38.95
N LYS A 52 26.45 -3.90 39.60
CA LYS A 52 26.63 -4.13 41.03
C LYS A 52 25.58 -3.39 41.87
N ASP A 53 25.33 -2.13 41.55
CA ASP A 53 24.33 -1.32 42.24
C ASP A 53 22.93 -1.90 42.03
N LEU A 54 22.61 -2.37 40.81
CA LEU A 54 21.36 -3.05 40.47
C LEU A 54 21.13 -4.31 41.32
N ASP A 55 22.16 -5.11 41.55
CA ASP A 55 22.08 -6.33 42.37
C ASP A 55 21.82 -6.01 43.84
N SER A 56 22.26 -4.85 44.33
CA SER A 56 22.07 -4.38 45.70
C SER A 56 20.83 -3.51 45.93
N CYS A 57 20.17 -3.07 44.86
CA CYS A 57 19.06 -2.11 44.92
C CYS A 57 17.73 -2.80 45.26
N VAL A 58 17.10 -2.37 46.37
CA VAL A 58 15.82 -2.89 46.86
C VAL A 58 14.63 -2.04 46.39
N GLU A 59 14.84 -0.78 46.06
CA GLU A 59 13.77 0.14 45.64
C GLU A 59 13.48 0.05 44.13
N ASP A 60 12.25 -0.28 43.75
CA ASP A 60 11.86 -0.51 42.36
C ASP A 60 12.05 0.70 41.44
N THR A 61 11.79 1.90 41.95
CA THR A 61 11.93 3.16 41.19
C THR A 61 13.38 3.37 40.75
N VAL A 62 14.32 3.23 41.70
CA VAL A 62 15.76 3.35 41.48
C VAL A 62 16.24 2.22 40.58
N ARG A 63 15.78 0.99 40.83
CA ARG A 63 16.09 -0.18 40.01
C ARG A 63 15.77 0.03 38.52
N VAL A 64 14.60 0.61 38.20
CA VAL A 64 14.19 0.94 36.83
C VAL A 64 15.14 1.96 36.19
N HIS A 65 15.58 2.97 36.94
CA HIS A 65 16.54 3.96 36.43
C HIS A 65 17.92 3.34 36.17
N ILE A 66 18.42 2.49 37.08
CA ILE A 66 19.69 1.77 36.89
C ILE A 66 19.62 0.91 35.63
N LEU A 67 18.55 0.14 35.45
CA LEU A 67 18.34 -0.70 34.25
C LEU A 67 18.36 0.11 32.96
N LYS A 68 17.64 1.23 32.91
CA LYS A 68 17.62 2.11 31.73
C LYS A 68 19.00 2.69 31.44
N THR A 69 19.70 3.17 32.47
CA THR A 69 21.06 3.71 32.31
C THR A 69 22.03 2.63 31.82
N LEU A 70 21.94 1.42 32.37
CA LEU A 70 22.76 0.28 31.96
C LEU A 70 22.51 -0.08 30.48
N GLU A 71 21.25 -0.17 30.06
CA GLU A 71 20.89 -0.44 28.66
C GLU A 71 21.50 0.60 27.70
N LEU A 72 21.41 1.89 28.05
CA LEU A 72 22.01 2.97 27.27
C LEU A 72 23.55 2.85 27.21
N GLN A 73 24.20 2.60 28.35
CA GLN A 73 25.66 2.45 28.40
C GLN A 73 26.14 1.25 27.57
N GLU A 74 25.44 0.12 27.64
CA GLU A 74 25.73 -1.06 26.81
C GLU A 74 25.51 -0.77 25.33
N SER A 75 24.43 -0.03 25.01
CA SER A 75 24.14 0.42 23.65
C SER A 75 25.32 1.20 23.06
N LEU A 76 25.94 2.13 23.80
CA LEU A 76 27.08 2.92 23.31
C LEU A 76 28.28 2.05 22.85
N LEU A 77 28.42 0.83 23.36
CA LEU A 77 29.44 -0.13 22.93
C LEU A 77 28.99 -1.09 21.83
N ALA A 78 27.73 -1.02 21.41
CA ALA A 78 27.18 -1.92 20.40
C ALA A 78 27.92 -1.75 19.06
N PRO A 79 28.31 -2.86 18.38
CA PRO A 79 29.04 -2.82 17.12
C PRO A 79 28.33 -2.03 16.01
N ILE A 80 26.99 -1.98 16.05
CA ILE A 80 26.15 -1.30 15.06
C ILE A 80 26.47 0.20 14.92
N ARG A 81 27.01 0.82 15.98
CA ARG A 81 27.41 2.24 15.97
C ARG A 81 28.66 2.51 15.14
N ASN A 82 29.48 1.49 14.89
CA ASN A 82 30.72 1.60 14.12
C ASN A 82 30.59 1.02 12.69
N LEU A 83 29.37 0.76 12.22
CA LEU A 83 29.18 0.23 10.87
C LEU A 83 29.48 1.31 9.83
N PRO A 84 30.04 0.94 8.68
CA PRO A 84 30.04 1.82 7.51
C PRO A 84 28.61 2.18 7.09
N SER A 85 28.42 3.39 6.56
CA SER A 85 27.11 3.88 6.12
C SER A 85 26.45 2.94 5.12
N GLU A 86 27.21 2.30 4.22
CA GLU A 86 26.69 1.35 3.25
C GLU A 86 26.02 0.15 3.90
N ILE A 87 26.65 -0.41 4.95
CA ILE A 87 26.10 -1.55 5.68
C ILE A 87 24.86 -1.12 6.47
N LEU A 88 24.91 0.07 7.07
CA LEU A 88 23.76 0.62 7.78
C LEU A 88 22.57 0.85 6.83
N HIS A 89 22.82 1.36 5.62
CA HIS A 89 21.81 1.54 4.58
C HIS A 89 21.18 0.21 4.15
N GLU A 90 21.97 -0.84 3.96
CA GLU A 90 21.43 -2.17 3.64
C GLU A 90 20.56 -2.71 4.78
N ILE A 91 20.96 -2.53 6.04
CA ILE A 91 20.13 -2.88 7.20
C ILE A 91 18.82 -2.08 7.19
N PHE A 92 18.87 -0.77 6.94
CA PHE A 92 17.69 0.07 6.87
C PHE A 92 16.76 -0.38 5.72
N GLN A 93 17.31 -0.67 4.54
CA GLN A 93 16.54 -1.18 3.41
C GLN A 93 15.86 -2.51 3.75
N LEU A 94 16.56 -3.43 4.42
CA LEU A 94 15.99 -4.70 4.86
C LEU A 94 14.85 -4.49 5.86
N VAL A 95 15.04 -3.63 6.86
CA VAL A 95 14.00 -3.32 7.86
C VAL A 95 12.80 -2.62 7.22
N VAL A 96 13.03 -1.69 6.30
CA VAL A 96 11.96 -1.04 5.53
C VAL A 96 11.21 -2.10 4.75
N ARG A 97 11.89 -2.92 3.93
CA ARG A 97 11.27 -3.97 3.10
C ARG A 97 10.57 -5.06 3.92
N ALA A 98 11.12 -5.44 5.07
CA ALA A 98 10.58 -6.45 5.98
C ALA A 98 9.52 -5.89 6.93
N GLY A 99 9.07 -4.64 6.72
CA GLY A 99 8.00 -4.01 7.49
C GLY A 99 6.78 -4.93 7.69
N PRO A 100 5.95 -4.65 8.71
CA PRO A 100 4.96 -5.58 9.25
C PRO A 100 4.22 -6.30 8.12
N SER A 101 4.32 -7.63 8.14
CA SER A 101 3.98 -8.66 7.13
C SER A 101 2.51 -8.70 6.67
N THR A 102 1.91 -7.54 6.59
CA THR A 102 0.56 -7.26 6.12
C THR A 102 0.70 -6.70 4.71
N ASP A 103 -0.35 -6.77 3.90
CA ASP A 103 -0.39 -6.35 2.49
C ASP A 103 -0.11 -4.84 2.23
N PHE A 104 0.57 -4.18 3.17
CA PHE A 104 0.88 -2.77 3.16
C PHE A 104 2.27 -2.52 2.61
N MET A 105 2.40 -1.44 1.86
CA MET A 105 3.68 -1.09 1.26
C MET A 105 4.63 -0.61 2.36
N PRO A 106 5.90 -1.04 2.33
CA PRO A 106 6.90 -0.54 3.26
C PRO A 106 7.15 0.94 2.98
N GLY A 107 6.65 1.83 3.84
CA GLY A 107 6.71 3.26 3.58
C GLY A 107 6.15 4.12 4.69
N ILE A 108 5.90 5.37 4.31
CA ILE A 108 5.28 6.40 5.13
C ILE A 108 3.78 6.19 5.10
N ARG A 109 3.18 6.04 6.26
CA ARG A 109 1.75 5.88 6.44
C ARG A 109 1.17 7.00 7.27
N TYR A 110 0.16 7.68 6.74
CA TYR A 110 -0.79 8.44 7.54
C TYR A 110 -2.02 7.57 7.76
N ALA A 111 -2.33 7.24 9.02
CA ALA A 111 -3.55 6.51 9.36
C ALA A 111 -4.21 7.08 10.62
N PRO A 112 -5.55 7.13 10.66
CA PRO A 112 -6.31 7.49 11.87
C PRO A 112 -6.03 6.48 12.97
N ARG A 113 -6.10 6.89 14.24
CA ARG A 113 -6.03 5.96 15.37
C ARG A 113 -7.37 5.26 15.57
N PRO A 114 -7.47 3.93 15.39
CA PRO A 114 -8.73 3.22 15.57
C PRO A 114 -9.20 3.22 17.04
N ASP A 115 -8.27 3.34 18.00
CA ASP A 115 -8.57 3.30 19.42
C ASP A 115 -9.03 4.64 20.01
N LYS A 116 -8.79 5.76 19.31
CA LYS A 116 -9.09 7.12 19.80
C LYS A 116 -9.45 8.04 18.62
N PRO A 117 -10.71 8.02 18.15
CA PRO A 117 -11.14 8.83 17.02
C PRO A 117 -11.06 10.34 17.26
N SER A 118 -10.88 10.78 18.51
CA SER A 118 -10.65 12.18 18.87
C SER A 118 -9.17 12.59 18.93
N LYS A 119 -8.23 11.70 18.59
CA LYS A 119 -6.81 12.00 18.61
C LYS A 119 -6.19 11.80 17.23
N ASN A 120 -5.53 12.86 16.79
CA ASN A 120 -4.83 13.08 15.54
C ASN A 120 -4.33 11.80 14.86
N GLY A 121 -4.52 11.73 13.54
CA GLY A 121 -3.92 10.68 12.71
C GLY A 121 -2.44 10.49 13.03
N LYS A 122 -1.99 9.24 13.17
CA LYS A 122 -0.59 8.96 13.50
C LYS A 122 0.19 8.79 12.20
N LEU A 123 1.07 9.74 11.94
CA LEU A 123 2.16 9.54 11.01
C LEU A 123 3.06 8.42 11.53
N CYS A 124 3.20 7.38 10.73
CA CYS A 124 4.04 6.23 11.01
C CYS A 124 4.78 5.80 9.76
N GLY A 125 5.82 4.99 9.94
CA GLY A 125 6.65 4.55 8.84
C GLY A 125 7.99 4.08 9.38
N THR A 126 8.54 3.06 8.73
CA THR A 126 9.82 2.46 9.12
C THR A 126 10.97 3.47 9.01
N ALA A 127 10.92 4.37 8.02
CA ALA A 127 11.87 5.47 7.87
C ALA A 127 11.96 6.36 9.12
N PHE A 128 10.83 6.65 9.77
CA PHE A 128 10.82 7.49 10.97
C PHE A 128 11.54 6.83 12.13
N LEU A 129 11.42 5.51 12.29
CA LEU A 129 12.10 4.81 13.38
C LEU A 129 13.59 5.15 13.42
N PHE A 130 14.25 5.22 12.26
CA PHE A 130 15.66 5.59 12.17
C PHE A 130 15.93 7.04 12.57
N THR A 131 15.02 7.96 12.22
CA THR A 131 15.16 9.39 12.57
C THR A 131 15.09 9.68 14.08
N TRP A 132 14.56 8.75 14.86
CA TRP A 132 14.42 8.89 16.32
C TRP A 132 15.54 8.23 17.13
N ILE A 133 16.44 7.46 16.50
CA ILE A 133 17.47 6.67 17.21
C ILE A 133 18.65 7.56 17.62
N CYS A 134 19.38 8.12 16.65
CA CYS A 134 20.46 9.08 16.89
C CYS A 134 20.60 10.01 15.67
N VAL A 135 21.38 11.08 15.83
CA VAL A 135 21.64 12.07 14.76
C VAL A 135 22.23 11.39 13.53
N TRP A 136 23.22 10.50 13.70
CA TRP A 136 23.83 9.80 12.56
C TRP A 136 22.80 8.95 11.80
N TRP A 137 22.00 8.13 12.48
CA TRP A 137 20.96 7.32 11.83
C TRP A 137 19.87 8.17 11.17
N ARG A 138 19.56 9.32 11.77
CA ARG A 138 18.66 10.30 11.18
C ARG A 138 19.22 10.84 9.88
N ASP A 139 20.48 11.27 9.87
CA ASP A 139 21.12 11.84 8.68
C ASP A 139 21.20 10.80 7.55
N GLU A 140 21.55 9.56 7.89
CA GLU A 140 21.56 8.45 6.92
C GLU A 140 20.15 8.13 6.42
N ALA A 141 19.13 8.07 7.28
CA ALA A 141 17.76 7.84 6.82
C ALA A 141 17.21 8.99 5.95
N LEU A 142 17.57 10.23 6.27
CA LEU A 142 17.18 11.42 5.52
C LEU A 142 17.94 11.56 4.20
N SER A 143 19.15 10.99 4.08
CA SER A 143 19.96 11.03 2.87
C SER A 143 19.52 10.03 1.80
N GLN A 144 18.65 9.09 2.14
CA GLN A 144 18.21 7.98 1.27
C GLN A 144 16.81 8.23 0.69
N PRO A 145 16.69 8.71 -0.56
CA PRO A 145 15.39 9.05 -1.16
C PRO A 145 14.43 7.86 -1.25
N ALA A 146 14.97 6.65 -1.36
CA ALA A 146 14.18 5.42 -1.46
C ALA A 146 13.28 5.19 -0.23
N PHE A 147 13.69 5.63 0.96
CA PHE A 147 12.88 5.50 2.18
C PHE A 147 11.66 6.42 2.21
N TRP A 148 11.68 7.47 1.39
CA TRP A 148 10.63 8.48 1.28
C TRP A 148 9.79 8.33 0.01
N SER A 149 10.12 7.35 -0.84
CA SER A 149 9.50 7.12 -2.14
C SER A 149 8.29 6.17 -2.09
N CYS A 150 7.83 5.80 -0.90
CA CYS A 150 6.64 4.99 -0.72
C CYS A 150 5.69 5.68 0.25
N ILE A 151 4.56 6.14 -0.26
CA ILE A 151 3.58 6.95 0.46
C ILE A 151 2.26 6.18 0.50
N ASP A 152 1.74 5.95 1.70
CA ASP A 152 0.46 5.29 1.98
C ASP A 152 -0.40 6.26 2.79
N ILE A 153 -1.49 6.74 2.23
CA ILE A 153 -2.36 7.73 2.88
C ILE A 153 -3.70 7.09 3.10
N GLN A 154 -4.09 6.95 4.35
CA GLN A 154 -5.41 6.49 4.73
C GLN A 154 -6.21 7.67 5.27
N PHE A 155 -7.28 8.01 4.56
CA PHE A 155 -8.23 9.00 5.00
C PHE A 155 -9.26 8.35 5.94
N PRO A 156 -9.52 8.94 7.12
CA PRO A 156 -10.51 8.43 8.06
C PRO A 156 -11.91 8.42 7.47
N CYS A 157 -12.71 7.44 7.89
CA CYS A 157 -14.15 7.51 7.71
C CYS A 157 -14.74 8.67 8.54
N GLN A 158 -15.54 9.52 7.90
CA GLN A 158 -16.16 10.69 8.51
C GLN A 158 -17.40 10.38 9.38
N ASP A 159 -17.65 9.10 9.70
CA ASP A 159 -18.83 8.67 10.47
C ASP A 159 -18.94 9.31 11.87
N LEU A 160 -17.90 10.01 12.34
CA LEU A 160 -17.83 10.60 13.67
C LEU A 160 -17.76 12.14 13.58
N ARG A 161 -18.93 12.75 13.40
CA ARG A 161 -19.25 14.19 13.60
C ARG A 161 -18.38 15.19 12.78
N PRO A 162 -18.94 15.88 11.78
CA PRO A 162 -18.22 16.81 10.89
C PRO A 162 -17.47 17.96 11.60
N GLU A 163 -17.86 18.30 12.82
CA GLU A 163 -17.49 19.54 13.49
C GLU A 163 -16.01 19.65 13.93
N HIS A 164 -15.21 18.58 13.83
CA HIS A 164 -13.85 18.53 14.40
C HIS A 164 -12.71 18.18 13.43
N CYS A 165 -12.93 18.08 12.11
CA CYS A 165 -11.90 17.56 11.19
C CYS A 165 -10.99 18.60 10.50
N HIS A 166 -11.26 19.91 10.61
CA HIS A 166 -10.62 20.89 9.70
C HIS A 166 -9.16 21.28 10.03
N SER A 167 -8.64 21.04 11.24
CA SER A 167 -7.27 21.49 11.56
C SER A 167 -6.18 20.48 11.17
N GLU A 168 -6.52 19.21 10.93
CA GLU A 168 -5.53 18.15 10.78
C GLU A 168 -4.96 18.02 9.36
N SER A 169 -5.69 18.50 8.35
CA SER A 169 -5.29 18.39 6.94
C SER A 169 -3.99 19.15 6.64
N PHE A 170 -3.77 20.29 7.27
CA PHE A 170 -2.57 21.11 7.07
C PHE A 170 -1.29 20.41 7.53
N GLU A 171 -1.28 19.77 8.70
CA GLU A 171 -0.10 19.04 9.20
C GLU A 171 0.27 17.87 8.29
N VAL A 172 -0.74 17.15 7.77
CA VAL A 172 -0.55 16.07 6.80
C VAL A 172 0.02 16.60 5.49
N LEU A 173 -0.47 17.74 5.02
CA LEU A 173 -0.02 18.37 3.78
C LEU A 173 1.46 18.74 3.84
N GLU A 174 1.88 19.48 4.88
CA GLU A 174 3.27 19.90 5.05
C GLU A 174 4.21 18.71 5.20
N PHE A 175 3.75 17.69 5.91
CA PHE A 175 4.47 16.44 6.02
C PHE A 175 4.62 15.71 4.68
N LEU A 176 3.56 15.62 3.89
CA LEU A 176 3.62 14.98 2.58
C LEU A 176 4.54 15.73 1.63
N LYS A 177 4.51 17.07 1.65
CA LYS A 177 5.46 17.91 0.92
C LYS A 177 6.90 17.58 1.32
N GLU A 178 7.19 17.46 2.60
CA GLU A 178 8.53 17.08 3.08
C GLU A 178 8.91 15.67 2.59
N CYS A 179 8.00 14.69 2.66
CA CYS A 179 8.26 13.33 2.16
C CYS A 179 8.55 13.30 0.65
N ILE A 180 7.75 14.05 -0.12
CA ILE A 180 7.92 14.21 -1.56
C ILE A 180 9.26 14.89 -1.86
N LEU A 181 9.63 15.93 -1.10
CA LEU A 181 10.92 16.61 -1.24
C LEU A 181 12.08 15.65 -0.96
N ARG A 182 12.02 14.89 0.14
CA ARG A 182 13.04 13.91 0.55
C ARG A 182 13.17 12.73 -0.42
N SER A 183 12.09 12.37 -1.11
CA SER A 183 12.15 11.38 -2.20
C SER A 183 13.00 11.84 -3.39
N GLY A 184 13.47 13.10 -3.40
CA GLY A 184 14.36 13.64 -4.42
C GLY A 184 13.65 13.90 -5.76
N SER A 185 14.40 13.95 -6.85
CA SER A 185 13.86 14.20 -8.20
C SER A 185 13.82 12.97 -9.10
N TYR A 186 14.59 11.93 -8.77
CA TYR A 186 14.81 10.80 -9.66
C TYR A 186 14.23 9.48 -9.14
N ALA A 187 14.01 9.37 -7.83
CA ALA A 187 13.49 8.13 -7.27
C ALA A 187 12.01 7.95 -7.69
N PRO A 188 11.62 6.79 -8.23
CA PRO A 188 10.24 6.51 -8.56
C PRO A 188 9.38 6.41 -7.30
N VAL A 189 8.23 7.06 -7.29
CA VAL A 189 7.33 7.10 -6.14
C VAL A 189 6.25 6.02 -6.28
N ASN A 190 5.96 5.32 -5.20
CA ASN A 190 4.81 4.44 -5.10
C ASN A 190 3.80 5.09 -4.17
N VAL A 191 2.57 5.26 -4.65
CA VAL A 191 1.50 5.91 -3.91
C VAL A 191 0.37 4.91 -3.68
N ARG A 192 -0.03 4.76 -2.43
CA ARG A 192 -1.26 4.11 -2.01
C ARG A 192 -2.14 5.14 -1.32
N ILE A 193 -3.39 5.21 -1.75
CA ILE A 193 -4.40 6.10 -1.21
C ILE A 193 -5.58 5.24 -0.83
N GLU A 194 -5.93 5.24 0.45
CA GLU A 194 -7.01 4.50 1.03
C GLU A 194 -8.08 5.47 1.54
N LEU A 195 -9.27 5.34 1.00
CA LEU A 195 -10.41 6.24 1.18
C LEU A 195 -11.54 5.42 1.77
N ASP A 196 -11.57 5.35 3.08
CA ASP A 196 -12.56 4.57 3.82
C ASP A 196 -13.83 5.40 4.03
N TYR A 197 -14.60 5.64 2.97
CA TYR A 197 -15.89 6.32 3.08
C TYR A 197 -17.04 5.32 3.13
N VAL A 198 -17.82 5.42 4.20
CA VAL A 198 -19.04 4.62 4.41
C VAL A 198 -20.26 5.26 3.72
N ASP A 199 -20.19 6.53 3.32
CA ASP A 199 -21.34 7.25 2.78
C ASP A 199 -21.10 7.88 1.40
N HIS A 200 -22.17 8.15 0.63
CA HIS A 200 -22.15 8.66 -0.75
C HIS A 200 -21.58 10.08 -0.93
N GLN A 201 -20.85 10.57 0.06
CA GLN A 201 -20.37 11.93 0.12
C GLN A 201 -19.21 12.15 -0.87
N ALA A 202 -19.09 13.41 -1.29
CA ALA A 202 -17.96 13.88 -2.07
C ALA A 202 -16.66 13.78 -1.24
N ILE A 203 -15.52 13.72 -1.92
CA ILE A 203 -14.22 13.88 -1.29
C ILE A 203 -14.20 15.28 -0.65
N SER A 204 -13.79 15.39 0.61
CA SER A 204 -13.69 16.70 1.25
C SER A 204 -12.64 17.57 0.54
N PRO A 205 -12.79 18.91 0.54
CA PRO A 205 -11.79 19.82 -0.04
C PRO A 205 -10.38 19.55 0.47
N ASP A 206 -10.22 19.35 1.78
CA ASP A 206 -8.95 19.01 2.42
C ASP A 206 -8.29 17.73 1.85
N HIS A 207 -9.10 16.70 1.55
CA HIS A 207 -8.60 15.48 0.94
C HIS A 207 -8.24 15.70 -0.53
N LEU A 208 -8.95 16.58 -1.23
CA LEU A 208 -8.57 17.02 -2.59
C LEU A 208 -7.25 17.77 -2.57
N ASP A 209 -6.99 18.66 -1.60
CA ASP A 209 -5.72 19.40 -1.46
C ASP A 209 -4.52 18.44 -1.28
N VAL A 210 -4.72 17.38 -0.49
CA VAL A 210 -3.73 16.30 -0.34
C VAL A 210 -3.49 15.58 -1.67
N LEU A 211 -4.55 15.23 -2.40
CA LEU A 211 -4.44 14.60 -3.71
C LEU A 211 -3.75 15.51 -4.73
N GLU A 212 -4.09 16.80 -4.76
CA GLU A 212 -3.44 17.80 -5.60
C GLU A 212 -1.94 17.87 -5.34
N THR A 213 -1.55 17.92 -4.06
CA THR A 213 -0.15 17.96 -3.62
C THR A 213 0.62 16.72 -4.10
N LEU A 214 0.02 15.53 -3.99
CA LEU A 214 0.64 14.30 -4.51
C LEU A 214 0.78 14.37 -6.05
N LEU A 215 -0.24 14.88 -6.73
CA LEU A 215 -0.28 14.99 -8.20
C LEU A 215 0.73 15.99 -8.76
N GLU A 216 1.25 16.92 -7.95
CA GLU A 216 2.36 17.79 -8.37
C GLU A 216 3.60 17.02 -8.80
N ARG A 217 3.77 15.79 -8.31
CA ARG A 217 4.90 14.91 -8.62
C ARG A 217 4.44 13.57 -9.19
N ALA A 218 3.27 13.56 -9.82
CA ALA A 218 2.70 12.42 -10.55
C ALA A 218 3.60 11.92 -11.68
N ASP A 219 4.46 12.81 -12.21
CA ASP A 219 5.44 12.49 -13.24
C ASP A 219 6.38 11.36 -12.81
N ARG A 220 6.61 11.19 -11.51
CA ARG A 220 7.53 10.19 -10.95
C ARG A 220 6.84 8.92 -10.46
N TRP A 221 5.51 8.85 -10.55
CA TRP A 221 4.78 7.71 -10.01
C TRP A 221 5.04 6.46 -10.83
N ARG A 222 5.40 5.38 -10.14
CA ARG A 222 5.61 4.06 -10.72
C ARG A 222 4.45 3.12 -10.44
N THR A 223 3.94 3.18 -9.21
CA THR A 223 2.82 2.36 -8.74
C THR A 223 1.78 3.29 -8.12
N LEU A 224 0.53 3.09 -8.48
CA LEU A 224 -0.61 3.80 -7.90
C LEU A 224 -1.64 2.78 -7.44
N THR A 225 -2.00 2.84 -6.16
CA THR A 225 -3.07 2.04 -5.57
C THR A 225 -4.11 2.98 -4.98
N PHE A 226 -5.32 2.98 -5.52
CA PHE A 226 -6.48 3.58 -4.87
C PHE A 226 -7.30 2.45 -4.25
N ASP A 227 -7.49 2.49 -2.95
CA ASP A 227 -8.43 1.65 -2.23
C ASP A 227 -9.58 2.54 -1.77
N TYR A 228 -10.79 2.32 -2.27
CA TYR A 228 -11.91 3.19 -1.97
C TYR A 228 -13.13 2.41 -1.49
N GLY A 229 -13.92 3.06 -0.63
CA GLY A 229 -15.16 2.54 -0.07
C GLY A 229 -16.33 2.53 -1.06
N TRP A 230 -17.53 2.81 -0.56
CA TRP A 230 -18.78 2.63 -1.32
C TRP A 230 -19.15 3.81 -2.24
N SER A 231 -18.44 4.93 -2.16
CA SER A 231 -18.80 6.13 -2.91
C SER A 231 -18.66 5.94 -4.43
N LEU A 232 -19.81 6.01 -5.13
CA LEU A 232 -19.91 5.98 -6.59
C LEU A 232 -19.30 7.22 -7.25
N ASN A 233 -19.23 8.32 -6.52
CA ASN A 233 -18.78 9.62 -7.04
C ASN A 233 -17.27 9.79 -6.98
N PHE A 234 -16.56 8.91 -6.27
CA PHE A 234 -15.11 9.01 -6.10
C PHE A 234 -14.35 9.03 -7.44
N PRO A 235 -14.61 8.09 -8.37
CA PRO A 235 -13.85 8.04 -9.62
C PRO A 235 -14.09 9.27 -10.48
N HIS A 236 -15.30 9.83 -10.48
CA HIS A 236 -15.61 11.07 -11.21
C HIS A 236 -14.80 12.26 -10.67
N GLN A 237 -14.75 12.45 -9.35
CA GLN A 237 -13.97 13.56 -8.76
C GLN A 237 -12.47 13.42 -9.00
N VAL A 238 -11.94 12.19 -9.00
CA VAL A 238 -10.54 11.95 -9.34
C VAL A 238 -10.26 12.19 -10.82
N ILE A 239 -11.20 11.82 -11.70
CA ILE A 239 -11.11 12.14 -13.13
C ILE A 239 -11.13 13.65 -13.33
N ASP A 240 -12.04 14.37 -12.67
CA ASP A 240 -12.11 15.84 -12.73
C ASP A 240 -10.80 16.49 -12.26
N LEU A 241 -10.19 15.93 -11.22
CA LEU A 241 -8.88 16.36 -10.72
C LEU A 241 -7.77 16.11 -11.75
N PHE A 242 -7.78 14.97 -12.41
CA PHE A 242 -6.82 14.64 -13.47
C PHE A 242 -7.02 15.54 -14.68
N ASP A 243 -8.26 15.85 -15.05
CA ASP A 243 -8.61 16.80 -16.10
C ASP A 243 -8.12 18.20 -15.77
N ALA A 244 -8.39 18.69 -14.56
CA ALA A 244 -7.93 20.00 -14.12
C ALA A 244 -6.40 20.10 -14.14
N LYS A 245 -5.70 19.04 -13.72
CA LYS A 245 -4.23 18.99 -13.76
C LYS A 245 -3.69 18.91 -15.19
N HIS A 246 -4.28 18.07 -16.04
CA HIS A 246 -3.87 17.91 -17.43
C HIS A 246 -4.13 19.19 -18.25
N ALA A 247 -5.24 19.89 -18.01
CA ALA A 247 -5.54 21.17 -18.65
C ALA A 247 -4.49 22.25 -18.36
N ARG A 248 -3.85 22.22 -17.17
CA ARG A 248 -2.75 23.12 -16.82
C ARG A 248 -1.45 22.81 -17.57
N ALA A 249 -1.27 21.58 -18.05
CA ALA A 249 -0.08 21.15 -18.81
C ALA A 249 -0.42 20.10 -19.89
N PRO A 250 -1.13 20.47 -20.97
CA PRO A 250 -1.68 19.50 -21.93
C PRO A 250 -0.63 18.73 -22.73
N SER A 251 0.58 19.29 -22.87
CA SER A 251 1.66 18.69 -23.66
C SER A 251 2.41 17.56 -22.93
N ALA A 252 2.23 17.43 -21.62
CA ALA A 252 2.92 16.44 -20.82
C ALA A 252 1.97 15.29 -20.43
N PRO A 253 2.37 14.02 -20.57
CA PRO A 253 1.62 12.93 -19.96
C PRO A 253 1.58 13.14 -18.44
N LEU A 254 0.43 12.89 -17.81
CA LEU A 254 0.26 13.10 -16.37
C LEU A 254 1.06 12.05 -15.56
N PHE A 255 1.17 10.82 -16.09
CA PHE A 255 1.78 9.68 -15.40
C PHE A 255 2.83 8.93 -16.24
N PRO A 256 3.87 9.58 -16.82
CA PRO A 256 4.79 8.98 -17.79
C PRO A 256 5.48 7.69 -17.34
N PHE A 257 5.72 7.51 -16.04
CA PHE A 257 6.43 6.33 -15.51
C PHE A 257 5.53 5.31 -14.82
N LEU A 258 4.20 5.50 -14.84
CA LEU A 258 3.27 4.61 -14.18
C LEU A 258 3.24 3.25 -14.88
N LYS A 259 3.53 2.19 -14.12
CA LYS A 259 3.60 0.81 -14.61
C LYS A 259 2.52 -0.06 -14.02
N ASP A 260 2.16 0.21 -12.77
CA ASP A 260 1.30 -0.65 -11.98
C ASP A 260 0.15 0.19 -11.39
N LEU A 261 -1.08 -0.09 -11.83
CA LEU A 261 -2.29 0.57 -11.32
C LEU A 261 -3.17 -0.45 -10.60
N LYS A 262 -3.62 -0.10 -9.40
CA LYS A 262 -4.59 -0.89 -8.63
C LYS A 262 -5.73 0.01 -8.17
N LEU A 263 -6.93 -0.28 -8.64
CA LEU A 263 -8.18 0.30 -8.16
C LEU A 263 -8.88 -0.80 -7.37
N LEU A 264 -8.75 -0.73 -6.06
CA LEU A 264 -9.31 -1.66 -5.11
C LEU A 264 -10.58 -1.05 -4.52
N ARG A 265 -11.54 -1.90 -4.25
CA ARG A 265 -12.80 -1.49 -3.62
C ARG A 265 -13.12 -2.37 -2.45
N LYS A 266 -13.37 -1.74 -1.30
CA LYS A 266 -13.84 -2.42 -0.09
C LYS A 266 -15.35 -2.66 -0.14
N GLY A 267 -15.79 -3.83 0.33
CA GLY A 267 -17.21 -4.17 0.46
C GLY A 267 -17.83 -4.93 -0.73
N TYR A 268 -19.12 -5.23 -0.56
CA TYR A 268 -19.97 -6.25 -1.22
C TYR A 268 -19.74 -6.56 -2.71
N ASN A 269 -20.20 -7.74 -3.12
CA ASN A 269 -20.08 -8.32 -4.47
C ASN A 269 -20.81 -7.57 -5.58
N ARG A 270 -21.69 -6.60 -5.26
CA ARG A 270 -22.37 -5.81 -6.27
C ARG A 270 -21.45 -4.70 -6.73
N VAL A 271 -20.83 -4.89 -7.90
CA VAL A 271 -20.01 -3.89 -8.58
C VAL A 271 -20.94 -3.03 -9.43
N PRO A 272 -21.31 -1.80 -9.00
CA PRO A 272 -21.87 -0.78 -9.87
C PRO A 272 -21.05 -0.64 -11.14
N ASN A 273 -21.77 -0.33 -12.21
CA ASN A 273 -21.22 -0.02 -13.52
C ASN A 273 -20.42 1.26 -13.41
N LEU A 274 -19.15 1.13 -13.03
CA LEU A 274 -18.23 2.25 -12.96
C LEU A 274 -17.45 2.32 -14.25
N GLU A 275 -17.78 3.33 -15.06
CA GLU A 275 -17.08 3.63 -16.31
C GLU A 275 -15.70 4.22 -15.99
N LEU A 276 -14.71 3.35 -15.89
CA LEU A 276 -13.31 3.74 -15.71
C LEU A 276 -12.64 4.11 -17.04
N GLY A 277 -13.30 3.83 -18.17
CA GLY A 277 -12.87 4.16 -19.54
C GLY A 277 -12.18 5.52 -19.66
N PRO A 278 -12.83 6.64 -19.25
CA PRO A 278 -12.26 7.98 -19.37
C PRO A 278 -10.95 8.19 -18.60
N MET A 279 -10.71 7.43 -17.52
CA MET A 279 -9.48 7.55 -16.73
C MET A 279 -8.26 6.97 -17.45
N PHE A 280 -8.46 5.99 -18.34
CA PHE A 280 -7.33 5.32 -19.00
C PHE A 280 -6.57 6.21 -19.99
N ARG A 281 -7.15 7.34 -20.43
CA ARG A 281 -6.47 8.29 -21.33
C ARG A 281 -5.25 8.97 -20.72
N TYR A 282 -5.17 9.05 -19.38
CA TYR A 282 -4.02 9.68 -18.70
C TYR A 282 -2.87 8.71 -18.46
N PHE A 283 -3.14 7.40 -18.53
CA PHE A 283 -2.15 6.40 -18.19
C PHE A 283 -1.34 6.02 -19.42
N PRO A 284 -0.01 5.88 -19.28
CA PRO A 284 0.79 5.26 -20.32
C PRO A 284 0.39 3.78 -20.44
N PRO A 285 0.91 3.06 -21.45
CA PRO A 285 0.74 1.62 -21.54
C PRO A 285 1.16 0.90 -20.24
N LEU A 286 0.16 0.46 -19.48
CA LEU A 286 0.36 -0.17 -18.17
C LEU A 286 0.94 -1.57 -18.31
N ARG A 287 1.67 -2.00 -17.28
CA ARG A 287 2.20 -3.35 -17.17
C ARG A 287 1.28 -4.21 -16.30
N SER A 288 0.92 -3.73 -15.12
CA SER A 288 -0.03 -4.41 -14.24
C SER A 288 -1.26 -3.55 -14.01
N LEU A 289 -2.43 -4.17 -14.09
CA LEU A 289 -3.72 -3.55 -13.83
C LEU A 289 -4.55 -4.45 -12.90
N ASP A 290 -5.01 -3.91 -11.77
CA ASP A 290 -5.98 -4.54 -10.86
C ASP A 290 -7.16 -3.59 -10.73
N ILE A 291 -8.35 -3.95 -11.22
CA ILE A 291 -9.51 -3.05 -11.28
C ILE A 291 -10.80 -3.77 -10.85
N PRO A 292 -11.80 -3.02 -10.33
CA PRO A 292 -13.02 -3.64 -9.86
C PRO A 292 -13.93 -4.05 -11.02
N SER A 293 -13.98 -3.25 -12.09
CA SER A 293 -14.77 -3.51 -13.29
C SER A 293 -13.99 -3.19 -14.55
N LEU A 294 -14.26 -3.93 -15.62
CA LEU A 294 -13.76 -3.64 -16.96
C LEU A 294 -14.86 -3.93 -17.98
N PHE A 295 -15.15 -2.98 -18.85
CA PHE A 295 -16.08 -3.13 -19.95
C PHE A 295 -15.35 -3.53 -21.23
N GLU A 296 -16.01 -4.35 -22.05
CA GLU A 296 -15.49 -4.68 -23.37
C GLU A 296 -15.30 -3.43 -24.25
N SER A 297 -16.17 -2.43 -24.05
CA SER A 297 -16.18 -1.13 -24.75
C SER A 297 -15.18 -0.10 -24.21
N ASP A 298 -14.49 -0.34 -23.10
CA ASP A 298 -13.53 0.65 -22.56
C ASP A 298 -12.39 0.88 -23.56
N GLU A 299 -12.06 2.12 -23.93
CA GLU A 299 -11.05 2.44 -24.97
C GLU A 299 -9.59 2.47 -24.47
N ALA A 300 -9.25 1.62 -23.50
CA ALA A 300 -7.92 1.58 -22.93
C ALA A 300 -6.90 0.81 -23.80
N ASN A 301 -5.67 1.33 -23.88
CA ASN A 301 -4.53 0.67 -24.52
C ASN A 301 -3.91 -0.38 -23.56
N PHE A 302 -4.08 -1.67 -23.88
CA PHE A 302 -3.55 -2.80 -23.11
C PHE A 302 -2.42 -3.57 -23.81
N GLU A 303 -1.77 -3.00 -24.82
CA GLU A 303 -0.75 -3.69 -25.63
C GLU A 303 0.43 -4.20 -24.81
N LEU A 304 0.86 -3.44 -23.79
CA LEU A 304 1.98 -3.77 -22.90
C LEU A 304 1.56 -4.44 -21.58
N LEU A 305 0.26 -4.70 -21.42
CA LEU A 305 -0.28 -5.27 -20.20
C LEU A 305 0.11 -6.76 -20.10
N TRP A 306 0.90 -7.10 -19.08
CA TRP A 306 1.34 -8.49 -18.83
C TRP A 306 0.60 -9.13 -17.66
N LYS A 307 -0.02 -8.33 -16.78
CA LYS A 307 -0.86 -8.80 -15.68
C LYS A 307 -2.16 -8.00 -15.60
N LEU A 308 -3.28 -8.70 -15.70
CA LEU A 308 -4.62 -8.13 -15.54
C LEU A 308 -5.36 -8.89 -14.46
N LYS A 309 -5.89 -8.16 -13.49
CA LYS A 309 -6.86 -8.64 -12.53
C LYS A 309 -8.09 -7.74 -12.61
N VAL A 310 -9.23 -8.35 -12.87
CA VAL A 310 -10.52 -7.66 -12.93
C VAL A 310 -11.47 -8.40 -12.01
N ARG A 311 -12.13 -7.72 -11.08
CA ARG A 311 -13.13 -8.36 -10.22
C ARG A 311 -14.39 -8.70 -11.01
N VAL A 312 -14.89 -7.79 -11.85
CA VAL A 312 -16.08 -8.00 -12.70
C VAL A 312 -15.79 -7.61 -14.15
N TYR A 313 -15.91 -8.57 -15.07
CA TYR A 313 -15.76 -8.30 -16.49
C TYR A 313 -17.12 -8.20 -17.18
N SER A 314 -17.39 -7.03 -17.78
CA SER A 314 -18.62 -6.72 -18.51
C SER A 314 -18.42 -6.90 -20.01
N GLY A 315 -18.09 -8.11 -20.44
CA GLY A 315 -17.97 -8.50 -21.84
C GLY A 315 -18.63 -9.85 -22.10
N HIS A 316 -18.88 -10.16 -23.37
CA HIS A 316 -19.53 -11.40 -23.75
C HIS A 316 -18.57 -12.59 -23.85
N SER A 317 -17.29 -12.31 -24.14
CA SER A 317 -16.28 -13.33 -24.36
C SER A 317 -14.91 -12.89 -23.88
N LEU A 318 -14.12 -13.83 -23.36
CA LEU A 318 -12.70 -13.58 -23.08
C LEU A 318 -11.90 -13.32 -24.36
N ALA A 319 -12.38 -13.74 -25.52
CA ALA A 319 -11.72 -13.50 -26.80
C ALA A 319 -11.54 -11.98 -27.02
N GLY A 320 -12.60 -11.18 -26.85
CA GLY A 320 -12.55 -9.73 -26.98
C GLY A 320 -11.47 -9.09 -26.08
N LEU A 321 -11.43 -9.50 -24.81
CA LEU A 321 -10.42 -9.03 -23.85
C LEU A 321 -8.99 -9.45 -24.23
N LEU A 322 -8.79 -10.71 -24.61
CA LEU A 322 -7.48 -11.25 -24.96
C LEU A 322 -6.94 -10.64 -26.26
N ARG A 323 -7.81 -10.28 -27.20
CA ARG A 323 -7.42 -9.56 -28.44
C ARG A 323 -6.73 -8.24 -28.12
N ARG A 324 -7.25 -7.53 -27.12
CA ARG A 324 -6.76 -6.21 -26.70
C ARG A 324 -5.48 -6.28 -25.87
N CYS A 325 -5.17 -7.44 -25.30
CA CYS A 325 -4.05 -7.62 -24.37
C CYS A 325 -2.98 -8.60 -24.91
N PRO A 326 -2.36 -8.40 -26.09
CA PRO A 326 -1.49 -9.38 -26.73
C PRO A 326 -0.25 -9.79 -25.92
N SER A 327 0.17 -8.96 -24.95
CA SER A 327 1.30 -9.24 -24.06
C SER A 327 0.92 -9.96 -22.76
N LEU A 328 -0.35 -10.30 -22.56
CA LEU A 328 -0.85 -10.79 -21.29
C LEU A 328 -0.26 -12.14 -20.90
N LYS A 329 0.26 -12.22 -19.68
CA LYS A 329 0.85 -13.43 -19.11
C LYS A 329 -0.02 -14.02 -18.00
N CYS A 330 -0.61 -13.15 -17.18
CA CYS A 330 -1.48 -13.50 -16.07
C CYS A 330 -2.82 -12.78 -16.22
N LEU A 331 -3.91 -13.53 -16.29
CA LEU A 331 -5.27 -13.02 -16.28
C LEU A 331 -6.01 -13.58 -15.07
N LYS A 332 -6.63 -12.70 -14.28
CA LYS A 332 -7.60 -13.06 -13.25
C LYS A 332 -8.91 -12.31 -13.49
N VAL A 333 -10.00 -13.05 -13.67
CA VAL A 333 -11.36 -12.52 -13.77
C VAL A 333 -12.15 -13.03 -12.58
N GLY A 334 -12.70 -12.17 -11.74
CA GLY A 334 -13.47 -12.59 -10.57
C GLY A 334 -14.81 -13.21 -10.98
N CYS A 335 -15.64 -12.47 -11.70
CA CYS A 335 -16.87 -12.95 -12.30
C CYS A 335 -17.24 -12.13 -13.56
N PHE A 336 -18.27 -12.55 -14.27
CA PHE A 336 -18.84 -11.83 -15.41
C PHE A 336 -20.02 -10.98 -14.93
N ALA A 337 -20.22 -9.80 -15.53
CA ALA A 337 -21.37 -8.96 -15.22
C ALA A 337 -22.65 -9.54 -15.83
N ASN A 338 -23.74 -9.50 -15.07
CA ASN A 338 -25.05 -9.86 -15.57
C ASN A 338 -25.63 -8.68 -16.39
N GLN A 339 -25.47 -8.70 -17.71
CA GLN A 339 -26.09 -7.67 -18.55
C GLN A 339 -27.58 -8.01 -18.71
N HIS A 340 -28.39 -7.63 -17.73
CA HIS A 340 -29.79 -8.05 -17.71
C HIS A 340 -30.67 -7.43 -18.81
N GLN A 341 -30.28 -6.34 -19.49
CA GLN A 341 -31.27 -5.57 -20.28
C GLN A 341 -30.78 -4.83 -21.53
N SER A 342 -29.50 -4.85 -21.88
CA SER A 342 -29.10 -4.31 -23.19
C SER A 342 -29.41 -5.35 -24.26
N SER A 343 -30.52 -5.13 -24.99
CA SER A 343 -30.87 -5.85 -26.21
C SER A 343 -29.61 -6.08 -27.05
N PRO A 344 -29.37 -7.30 -27.56
CA PRO A 344 -28.16 -7.61 -28.32
C PRO A 344 -28.04 -6.63 -29.48
N THR A 345 -27.16 -5.63 -29.34
CA THR A 345 -26.80 -4.70 -30.39
C THR A 345 -26.02 -5.51 -31.42
N THR A 346 -26.76 -6.08 -32.36
CA THR A 346 -26.32 -6.72 -33.62
C THR A 346 -24.85 -7.09 -33.65
N SER A 347 -24.56 -8.23 -33.03
CA SER A 347 -23.62 -9.25 -33.50
C SER A 347 -22.45 -8.73 -34.35
N SER A 348 -21.38 -8.33 -33.68
CA SER A 348 -20.05 -8.55 -34.24
C SER A 348 -19.93 -10.06 -34.50
N THR A 349 -20.09 -10.47 -35.75
CA THR A 349 -20.01 -11.85 -36.26
C THR A 349 -18.57 -12.36 -36.33
N ASP A 350 -17.69 -11.77 -35.53
CA ASP A 350 -16.27 -12.08 -35.52
C ASP A 350 -16.05 -13.43 -34.81
N THR A 351 -16.31 -14.48 -35.57
CA THR A 351 -16.14 -15.90 -35.23
C THR A 351 -14.68 -16.33 -35.29
N GLN A 352 -13.75 -15.40 -35.41
CA GLN A 352 -12.33 -15.71 -35.52
C GLN A 352 -11.78 -16.23 -34.19
N VAL A 353 -11.31 -17.48 -34.21
CA VAL A 353 -10.58 -18.08 -33.08
C VAL A 353 -9.31 -17.29 -32.79
N ILE A 354 -9.22 -16.76 -31.57
CA ILE A 354 -8.06 -16.06 -31.04
C ILE A 354 -7.13 -17.05 -30.36
N SER A 355 -5.92 -17.15 -30.88
CA SER A 355 -4.82 -17.88 -30.26
C SER A 355 -3.92 -16.92 -29.48
N HIS A 356 -3.99 -16.92 -28.15
CA HIS A 356 -3.21 -16.02 -27.31
C HIS A 356 -1.83 -16.62 -26.97
N PRO A 357 -0.70 -16.07 -27.47
CA PRO A 357 0.58 -16.77 -27.49
C PRO A 357 1.36 -16.73 -26.17
N ARG A 358 0.97 -15.87 -25.21
CA ARG A 358 1.78 -15.57 -24.00
C ARG A 358 1.08 -15.85 -22.68
N LEU A 359 -0.21 -16.15 -22.70
CA LEU A 359 -0.99 -16.34 -21.47
C LEU A 359 -0.62 -17.70 -20.88
N TRP A 360 -0.04 -17.69 -19.69
CA TRP A 360 0.41 -18.91 -19.01
C TRP A 360 -0.36 -19.18 -17.72
N ARG A 361 -0.99 -18.15 -17.12
CA ARG A 361 -1.84 -18.26 -15.95
C ARG A 361 -3.20 -17.61 -16.22
N LEU A 362 -4.25 -18.39 -16.03
CA LEU A 362 -5.64 -17.95 -16.10
C LEU A 362 -6.36 -18.34 -14.82
N GLU A 363 -6.95 -17.35 -14.16
CA GLU A 363 -7.85 -17.54 -13.03
C GLU A 363 -9.21 -16.97 -13.39
N VAL A 364 -10.25 -17.79 -13.29
CA VAL A 364 -11.64 -17.37 -13.37
C VAL A 364 -12.26 -17.72 -12.03
N GLY A 365 -12.76 -16.71 -11.32
CA GLY A 365 -13.49 -16.92 -10.08
C GLY A 365 -14.86 -17.53 -10.34
N SER A 366 -15.82 -17.26 -9.45
CA SER A 366 -17.17 -17.85 -9.42
C SER A 366 -17.82 -17.95 -10.82
N ILE A 367 -17.78 -19.17 -11.38
CA ILE A 367 -18.69 -19.63 -12.42
C ILE A 367 -20.00 -19.96 -11.70
N GLY A 368 -20.93 -19.02 -11.71
CA GLY A 368 -22.29 -19.14 -11.23
C GLY A 368 -23.27 -18.61 -12.28
N ASP A 369 -24.45 -18.17 -11.84
CA ASP A 369 -25.54 -17.67 -12.69
C ASP A 369 -25.14 -16.51 -13.63
N ASN A 370 -24.08 -15.78 -13.29
CA ASN A 370 -23.61 -14.66 -14.09
C ASN A 370 -22.63 -15.07 -15.20
N PHE A 371 -22.18 -16.33 -15.22
CA PHE A 371 -21.24 -16.81 -16.22
C PHE A 371 -21.96 -17.27 -17.49
N ARG A 372 -21.78 -16.51 -18.57
CA ARG A 372 -22.52 -16.75 -19.82
C ARG A 372 -21.96 -17.92 -20.62
N CYS A 373 -22.87 -18.65 -21.24
CA CYS A 373 -22.60 -19.48 -22.41
C CYS A 373 -21.94 -18.60 -23.49
N GLY A 374 -20.79 -19.02 -23.97
CA GLY A 374 -19.98 -18.38 -24.98
C GLY A 374 -18.76 -17.62 -24.46
N ALA A 375 -18.57 -17.53 -23.14
CA ALA A 375 -17.43 -16.80 -22.56
C ALA A 375 -16.07 -17.37 -23.03
N TRP A 376 -16.04 -18.68 -23.31
CA TRP A 376 -14.84 -19.41 -23.77
C TRP A 376 -14.79 -19.59 -25.29
N ASN A 377 -15.84 -19.19 -26.01
CA ASN A 377 -15.89 -19.34 -27.45
C ASN A 377 -14.74 -18.59 -28.09
N PHE A 378 -14.19 -19.19 -29.14
CA PHE A 378 -13.10 -18.61 -29.92
C PHE A 378 -11.79 -18.37 -29.14
N VAL A 379 -11.63 -18.92 -27.94
CA VAL A 379 -10.37 -18.82 -27.19
C VAL A 379 -9.49 -20.06 -27.44
N CYS A 380 -8.19 -19.82 -27.65
CA CYS A 380 -7.13 -20.83 -27.75
C CYS A 380 -5.88 -20.33 -27.00
N LEU A 381 -5.40 -21.10 -26.02
CA LEU A 381 -4.34 -20.72 -25.07
C LEU A 381 -3.20 -21.75 -25.06
N PRO A 382 -2.38 -21.84 -26.13
CA PRO A 382 -1.39 -22.90 -26.29
C PRO A 382 -0.27 -22.91 -25.25
N ARG A 383 -0.07 -21.81 -24.52
CA ARG A 383 0.95 -21.70 -23.46
C ARG A 383 0.39 -21.72 -22.04
N LEU A 384 -0.90 -22.05 -21.87
CA LEU A 384 -1.51 -22.11 -20.56
C LEU A 384 -0.88 -23.24 -19.73
N LYS A 385 -0.39 -22.90 -18.54
CA LYS A 385 0.21 -23.83 -17.58
C LYS A 385 -0.61 -23.94 -16.31
N ARG A 386 -1.24 -22.84 -15.89
CA ARG A 386 -2.02 -22.77 -14.66
C ARG A 386 -3.41 -22.28 -14.96
N LEU A 387 -4.39 -23.12 -14.68
CA LEU A 387 -5.80 -22.82 -14.80
C LEU A 387 -6.44 -22.99 -13.42
N HIS A 388 -7.03 -21.93 -12.90
CA HIS A 388 -7.85 -21.99 -11.70
C HIS A 388 -9.26 -21.52 -12.06
N VAL A 389 -10.25 -22.35 -11.75
CA VAL A 389 -11.66 -22.04 -12.00
C VAL A 389 -12.42 -22.34 -10.72
N SER A 390 -13.04 -21.32 -10.14
CA SER A 390 -13.93 -21.46 -8.99
C SER A 390 -15.38 -21.60 -9.49
N VAL A 391 -16.15 -22.51 -8.91
CA VAL A 391 -17.57 -22.70 -9.24
C VAL A 391 -18.38 -22.31 -8.02
N ASP A 392 -19.35 -21.41 -8.17
CA ASP A 392 -20.31 -21.15 -7.09
C ASP A 392 -21.35 -22.26 -7.09
N THR A 393 -21.47 -22.94 -5.97
CA THR A 393 -22.62 -23.81 -5.70
C THR A 393 -23.37 -23.18 -4.54
N ASP A 394 -24.55 -22.63 -4.80
CA ASP A 394 -25.41 -22.13 -3.73
C ASP A 394 -25.53 -23.20 -2.64
N GLU A 395 -25.23 -22.82 -1.39
CA GLU A 395 -24.95 -23.74 -0.26
C GLU A 395 -26.12 -24.64 0.18
N GLY A 396 -27.22 -24.72 -0.57
CA GLY A 396 -28.45 -25.43 -0.18
C GLY A 396 -28.93 -26.54 -1.13
N GLY A 397 -28.36 -26.69 -2.33
CA GLY A 397 -28.83 -27.64 -3.34
C GLY A 397 -27.88 -28.82 -3.56
N SER A 398 -28.34 -30.06 -3.36
CA SER A 398 -27.53 -31.27 -3.59
C SER A 398 -27.21 -31.54 -5.08
N GLU A 399 -27.81 -30.80 -6.01
CA GLU A 399 -27.58 -30.96 -7.44
C GLU A 399 -26.95 -29.69 -8.03
N ALA A 400 -25.86 -29.87 -8.78
CA ALA A 400 -25.24 -28.77 -9.52
C ALA A 400 -26.27 -28.14 -10.47
N PRO A 401 -26.47 -26.81 -10.43
CA PRO A 401 -27.40 -26.12 -11.31
C PRO A 401 -27.19 -26.53 -12.78
N VAL A 402 -28.28 -26.88 -13.47
CA VAL A 402 -28.26 -27.28 -14.89
C VAL A 402 -27.53 -26.22 -15.75
N GLU A 403 -27.60 -24.96 -15.34
CA GLU A 403 -26.99 -23.78 -15.98
C GLU A 403 -25.45 -23.81 -15.99
N LEU A 404 -24.80 -24.48 -15.03
CA LEU A 404 -23.34 -24.58 -14.97
C LEU A 404 -22.76 -25.54 -16.02
N ARG A 405 -23.59 -26.43 -16.59
CA ARG A 405 -23.10 -27.46 -17.52
C ARG A 405 -22.53 -26.85 -18.79
N ALA A 406 -23.19 -25.84 -19.37
CA ALA A 406 -22.77 -25.25 -20.64
C ALA A 406 -21.39 -24.55 -20.52
N PRO A 407 -21.15 -23.63 -19.56
CA PRO A 407 -19.84 -23.03 -19.36
C PRO A 407 -18.69 -24.02 -19.14
N LEU A 408 -18.94 -25.11 -18.40
CA LEU A 408 -17.94 -26.14 -18.13
C LEU A 408 -17.62 -26.99 -19.37
N ILE A 409 -18.62 -27.27 -20.20
CA ILE A 409 -18.41 -27.92 -21.51
C ILE A 409 -17.54 -27.03 -22.40
N GLU A 410 -17.84 -25.74 -22.49
CA GLU A 410 -17.05 -24.81 -23.30
C GLU A 410 -15.62 -24.64 -22.77
N LEU A 411 -15.43 -24.61 -21.44
CA LEU A 411 -14.11 -24.60 -20.82
C LEU A 411 -13.31 -25.83 -21.24
N LYS A 412 -13.93 -27.02 -21.19
CA LYS A 412 -13.31 -28.27 -21.64
C LYS A 412 -12.94 -28.20 -23.12
N GLU A 413 -13.83 -27.70 -23.97
CA GLU A 413 -13.56 -27.50 -25.40
C GLU A 413 -12.40 -26.53 -25.64
N MET A 414 -12.35 -25.42 -24.90
CA MET A 414 -11.25 -24.45 -24.96
C MET A 414 -9.92 -25.12 -24.59
N ILE A 415 -9.86 -25.92 -23.52
CA ILE A 415 -8.65 -26.64 -23.11
C ILE A 415 -8.19 -27.62 -24.21
N GLN A 416 -9.13 -28.42 -24.75
CA GLN A 416 -8.84 -29.38 -25.82
C GLN A 416 -8.33 -28.68 -27.08
N ARG A 417 -8.98 -27.59 -27.49
CA ARG A 417 -8.58 -26.76 -28.63
C ARG A 417 -7.20 -26.14 -28.44
N SER A 418 -6.90 -25.72 -27.20
CA SER A 418 -5.65 -25.06 -26.83
C SER A 418 -4.44 -25.99 -26.88
N LYS A 419 -4.63 -27.32 -26.76
CA LYS A 419 -3.54 -28.31 -26.70
C LYS A 419 -2.47 -27.95 -25.66
N CYS A 420 -2.89 -27.35 -24.55
CA CYS A 420 -2.00 -26.90 -23.47
C CYS A 420 -1.70 -28.05 -22.48
N THR A 421 -0.64 -27.89 -21.68
CA THR A 421 -0.25 -28.83 -20.62
C THR A 421 -0.35 -28.11 -19.29
N LEU A 422 -1.32 -28.51 -18.47
CA LEU A 422 -1.55 -27.92 -17.15
C LEU A 422 -0.65 -28.59 -16.10
N GLU A 423 -0.09 -27.77 -15.21
CA GLU A 423 0.79 -28.17 -14.09
C GLU A 423 0.00 -28.48 -12.81
#